data_AF-A0A0D7F3R4-F1
#
_entry.id   AF-A0A0D7F3R4-F1
#
_cell.length_a   1.000
_cell.length_b   1.000
_cell.length_c   1.000
_cell.angle_alpha   90.00
_cell.angle_beta   90.00
_cell.angle_gamma   90.00
#
_symmetry.space_group_name_H-M   'P 1'
#
loop_
_entity.id
_entity.type
_entity.pdbx_description
1 polymer ?
#
loop_
_entity_poly.entity_id
_entity_poly.type
_entity_poly.pdbx_seq_one_letter_code
_entity_poly.pdbx_strand_id
1 'polypeptide(L)'
;MKSPVVKRSIVVAGHKTSVSLEEAFWNGMKEISSLRDMTLSELVGEIDGNRQQGNLSSAIRLFVLDYFRTRAVKPVTETKSEAQPAHGTAGH
;
A
#
# COMPACT_ATOMS: atom_id res chain seq x y z
N MET A 1 -3.87 -15.34 18.98
CA MET A 1 -4.91 -14.32 18.77
C MET A 1 -5.81 -14.79 17.63
N LYS A 2 -7.12 -14.93 17.82
CA LYS A 2 -8.03 -15.27 16.72
C LYS A 2 -8.42 -13.96 16.04
N SER A 3 -7.92 -13.69 14.85
CA SER A 3 -8.43 -12.58 14.03
C SER A 3 -9.78 -13.04 13.46
N PRO A 4 -10.91 -12.42 13.84
CA PRO A 4 -12.18 -12.79 13.25
C PRO A 4 -12.14 -12.39 11.77
N VAL A 5 -12.32 -13.39 10.89
CA VAL A 5 -12.54 -13.14 9.48
C VAL A 5 -13.96 -12.59 9.32
N VAL A 6 -14.07 -11.35 8.84
CA VAL A 6 -15.33 -10.63 8.65
C VAL A 6 -15.70 -10.65 7.18
N LYS A 7 -16.94 -11.05 6.89
CA LYS A 7 -17.52 -11.01 5.54
C LYS A 7 -18.16 -9.65 5.30
N ARG A 8 -17.79 -8.98 4.20
CA ARG A 8 -18.43 -7.73 3.74
C ARG A 8 -18.79 -7.84 2.27
N SER A 9 -19.78 -7.06 1.85
CA SER A 9 -20.18 -6.99 0.45
C SER A 9 -19.73 -5.67 -0.17
N ILE A 10 -19.14 -5.75 -1.35
CA ILE A 10 -18.52 -4.63 -2.06
C ILE A 10 -18.89 -4.73 -3.54
N VAL A 11 -19.07 -3.59 -4.18
CA VAL A 11 -19.30 -3.55 -5.63
C VAL A 11 -17.95 -3.57 -6.34
N VAL A 12 -17.76 -4.54 -7.22
CA VAL A 12 -16.54 -4.73 -8.02
C VAL A 12 -16.98 -4.82 -9.48
N ALA A 13 -16.49 -3.93 -10.33
CA ALA A 13 -16.89 -3.85 -11.75
C ALA A 13 -18.42 -3.85 -11.97
N GLY A 14 -19.18 -3.18 -11.10
CA GLY A 14 -20.65 -3.14 -11.16
C GLY A 14 -21.37 -4.36 -10.56
N HIS A 15 -20.64 -5.40 -10.15
CA HIS A 15 -21.20 -6.60 -9.53
C HIS A 15 -21.00 -6.61 -8.02
N LYS A 16 -22.05 -6.97 -7.27
CA LYS A 16 -21.97 -7.12 -5.81
C LYS A 16 -21.23 -8.41 -5.46
N THR A 17 -20.02 -8.27 -4.93
CA THR A 17 -19.13 -9.35 -4.52
C THR A 17 -19.08 -9.44 -3.00
N SER A 18 -19.10 -10.65 -2.44
CA SER A 18 -18.87 -10.87 -1.01
C SER A 18 -17.44 -11.32 -0.76
N VAL A 19 -16.73 -10.63 0.12
CA VAL A 19 -15.33 -10.91 0.45
C VAL A 19 -15.21 -11.14 1.95
N SER A 20 -14.47 -12.17 2.34
CA SER A 20 -14.16 -12.51 3.73
C SER A 20 -12.68 -12.25 4.01
N LEU A 21 -12.40 -11.36 4.96
CA LEU A 21 -11.04 -10.94 5.35
C LEU A 21 -10.94 -10.67 6.84
N GLU A 22 -9.75 -10.80 7.39
CA GLU A 22 -9.40 -10.39 8.74
C GLU A 22 -9.59 -8.87 8.91
N GLU A 23 -10.05 -8.43 10.09
CA GLU A 23 -10.34 -7.02 10.35
C GLU A 23 -9.13 -6.09 10.10
N ALA A 24 -7.90 -6.58 10.34
CA ALA A 24 -6.68 -5.83 10.05
C ALA A 24 -6.54 -5.49 8.55
N PHE A 25 -6.90 -6.40 7.64
CA PHE A 25 -6.87 -6.12 6.21
C PHE A 25 -7.98 -5.16 5.80
N TRP A 26 -9.16 -5.24 6.43
CA TRP A 26 -10.23 -4.27 6.21
C TRP A 26 -9.79 -2.85 6.58
N ASN A 27 -9.10 -2.69 7.70
CA ASN A 27 -8.60 -1.39 8.15
C ASN A 27 -7.47 -0.90 7.24
N GLY A 28 -6.52 -1.77 6.88
CA GLY A 28 -5.46 -1.44 5.92
C GLY A 28 -6.01 -0.96 4.57
N MET A 29 -7.07 -1.60 4.04
CA MET A 29 -7.71 -1.11 2.82
C MET A 29 -8.34 0.28 2.98
N LYS A 30 -9.00 0.57 4.10
CA LYS A 30 -9.56 1.91 4.36
C LYS A 30 -8.47 2.97 4.41
N GLU A 31 -7.37 2.67 5.10
CA GLU A 31 -6.22 3.57 5.17
C GLU A 31 -5.64 3.83 3.78
N ILE A 32 -5.41 2.78 2.98
CA ILE A 32 -4.88 2.90 1.63
C ILE A 32 -5.82 3.70 0.73
N SER A 33 -7.14 3.42 0.78
CA SER A 33 -8.13 4.12 -0.04
C SER A 33 -8.18 5.60 0.32
N SER A 34 -8.16 5.94 1.62
CA SER A 34 -8.08 7.33 2.07
C SER A 34 -6.78 8.02 1.65
N LEU A 35 -5.64 7.33 1.71
CA LEU A 35 -4.34 7.88 1.32
C LEU A 35 -4.19 8.09 -0.20
N ARG A 36 -5.02 7.44 -1.01
CA ARG A 36 -5.03 7.56 -2.48
C ARG A 36 -6.22 8.37 -3.00
N ASP A 37 -7.02 8.97 -2.11
CA ASP A 37 -8.27 9.67 -2.44
C ASP A 37 -9.23 8.80 -3.31
N MET A 38 -9.35 7.52 -2.95
CA MET A 38 -10.20 6.54 -3.63
C MET A 38 -11.24 5.95 -2.67
N THR A 39 -12.34 5.48 -3.22
CA THR A 39 -13.30 4.63 -2.50
C THR A 39 -12.77 3.20 -2.36
N LEU A 40 -13.31 2.44 -1.39
CA LEU A 40 -13.00 1.01 -1.26
C LEU A 40 -13.38 0.21 -2.51
N SER A 41 -14.48 0.56 -3.18
CA SER A 41 -14.90 -0.12 -4.41
C SER A 41 -13.93 0.11 -5.56
N GLU A 42 -13.41 1.32 -5.71
CA GLU A 42 -12.39 1.64 -6.72
C GLU A 42 -11.09 0.91 -6.44
N LEU A 43 -10.62 0.92 -5.19
CA LEU A 43 -9.40 0.20 -4.80
C LEU A 43 -9.53 -1.31 -5.05
N VAL A 44 -10.68 -1.90 -4.67
CA VAL A 44 -10.93 -3.33 -4.93
C VAL A 44 -11.05 -3.60 -6.43
N GLY A 45 -11.62 -2.69 -7.21
CA GLY A 45 -11.65 -2.78 -8.68
C GLY A 45 -10.25 -2.77 -9.30
N GLU A 46 -9.35 -1.91 -8.83
CA GLU A 46 -7.94 -1.88 -9.26
C GLU A 46 -7.23 -3.20 -8.91
N ILE A 47 -7.44 -3.73 -7.71
CA ILE A 47 -6.87 -5.02 -7.29
C ILE A 47 -7.44 -6.16 -8.14
N ASP A 48 -8.75 -6.17 -8.39
CA ASP A 48 -9.43 -7.19 -9.19
C ASP A 48 -9.01 -7.16 -10.67
N GLY A 49 -8.74 -5.98 -11.23
CA GLY A 49 -8.26 -5.83 -12.60
C GLY A 49 -6.78 -6.20 -12.79
N ASN A 50 -5.95 -6.03 -11.76
CA ASN A 50 -4.51 -6.30 -11.83
C ASN A 50 -4.11 -7.71 -11.36
N ARG A 51 -5.03 -8.49 -10.76
CA ARG A 51 -4.70 -9.83 -10.27
C ARG A 51 -4.48 -10.80 -11.44
N GLN A 52 -3.35 -11.51 -11.43
CA GLN A 52 -3.05 -12.53 -12.46
C GLN A 52 -3.74 -13.86 -12.16
N GLN A 53 -3.73 -14.31 -10.89
CA GLN A 53 -4.32 -15.57 -10.45
C GLN A 53 -4.80 -15.47 -8.99
N GLY A 54 -5.69 -16.40 -8.59
CA GLY A 54 -6.19 -16.51 -7.22
C GLY A 54 -7.51 -15.78 -6.96
N ASN A 55 -8.09 -16.02 -5.78
CA ASN A 55 -9.33 -15.38 -5.35
C ASN A 55 -9.09 -13.93 -4.87
N LEU A 56 -10.15 -13.11 -4.92
CA LEU A 56 -10.08 -11.70 -4.56
C LEU A 56 -9.60 -11.46 -3.12
N SER A 57 -9.96 -12.33 -2.17
CA SER A 57 -9.49 -12.21 -0.78
C SER A 57 -7.96 -12.33 -0.70
N SER A 58 -7.35 -13.29 -1.38
CA SER A 58 -5.89 -13.45 -1.40
C SER A 58 -5.21 -12.28 -2.10
N ALA A 59 -5.76 -11.80 -3.22
CA ALA A 59 -5.24 -10.63 -3.93
C ALA A 59 -5.22 -9.38 -3.04
N ILE A 60 -6.30 -9.12 -2.30
CA ILE A 60 -6.39 -8.00 -1.35
C ILE A 60 -5.33 -8.12 -0.26
N ARG A 61 -5.15 -9.30 0.36
CA ARG A 61 -4.16 -9.49 1.42
C ARG A 61 -2.75 -9.16 0.95
N LEU A 62 -2.37 -9.65 -0.24
CA LEU A 62 -1.05 -9.42 -0.82
C LEU A 62 -0.85 -7.95 -1.18
N PHE A 63 -1.87 -7.30 -1.74
CA PHE A 63 -1.82 -5.88 -2.06
C PHE A 63 -1.59 -5.02 -0.82
N VAL A 64 -2.37 -5.24 0.25
CA VAL A 64 -2.21 -4.50 1.51
C VAL A 64 -0.81 -4.73 2.10
N LEU A 65 -0.33 -5.97 2.13
CA LEU A 65 0.99 -6.31 2.64
C LEU A 65 2.10 -5.58 1.85
N ASP A 66 2.03 -5.62 0.52
CA ASP A 66 3.03 -4.99 -0.35
C ASP A 66 3.04 -3.46 -0.20
N TYR A 67 1.85 -2.83 -0.17
CA TYR A 67 1.73 -1.38 -0.01
C TYR A 67 2.42 -0.87 1.26
N PHE A 68 2.23 -1.56 2.39
CA PHE A 68 2.86 -1.14 3.65
C PHE A 68 4.34 -1.57 3.73
N ARG A 69 4.71 -2.72 3.15
CA ARG A 69 6.10 -3.17 3.11
C ARG A 69 6.98 -2.22 2.31
N THR A 70 6.56 -1.78 1.13
CA THR A 70 7.33 -0.85 0.28
C THR A 70 7.58 0.49 0.97
N ARG A 71 6.65 0.94 1.82
CA ARG A 71 6.79 2.15 2.65
C ARG A 71 7.71 1.96 3.84
N ALA A 72 7.63 0.80 4.49
CA ALA A 72 8.46 0.46 5.64
C ALA A 72 9.93 0.22 5.26
N VAL A 73 10.19 -0.27 4.04
CA VAL A 73 11.53 -0.68 3.56
C VAL A 73 12.21 0.41 2.70
N LYS A 74 11.80 1.69 2.82
CA LYS A 74 12.51 2.79 2.12
C LYS A 74 14.02 2.75 2.48
N PRO A 75 14.94 2.62 1.51
CA PRO A 75 16.35 2.53 1.82
C PRO A 75 16.83 3.84 2.44
N VAL A 76 17.56 3.72 3.55
CA VAL A 76 18.36 4.78 4.16
C VAL A 76 19.52 5.09 3.21
N THR A 77 19.27 5.85 2.15
CA THR A 77 20.34 6.38 1.29
C THR A 77 19.85 7.68 0.69
N GLU A 78 20.12 8.78 1.40
CA GLU A 78 20.56 10.08 0.88
C GLU A 78 20.52 11.13 2.00
N THR A 79 21.55 11.16 2.85
CA THR A 79 21.94 12.40 3.54
C THR A 79 23.45 12.55 3.52
N LYS A 80 23.88 13.48 2.66
CA LYS A 80 25.11 14.28 2.68
C LYS A 80 26.39 13.70 2.04
N SER A 81 26.44 13.75 0.71
CA SER A 81 27.64 14.25 0.02
C SER A 81 27.45 15.76 -0.17
N GLU A 82 28.14 16.58 0.63
CA GLU A 82 28.39 17.97 0.25
C GLU A 82 29.87 18.27 0.48
N ALA A 83 30.46 18.78 -0.59
CA ALA A 83 31.88 18.85 -0.88
C ALA A 83 32.60 19.94 -0.07
N GLN A 84 33.85 19.65 0.28
CA GLN A 84 34.93 20.65 0.32
C GLN A 84 35.29 21.00 -1.14
N PRO A 85 35.53 22.28 -1.47
CA PRO A 85 36.82 22.87 -1.15
C PRO A 85 36.77 24.37 -0.78
N ALA A 86 37.70 24.80 0.08
CA ALA A 86 38.09 26.21 0.17
C ALA A 86 39.59 26.30 -0.11
N HIS A 87 39.94 26.42 -1.39
CA HIS A 87 41.22 26.99 -1.81
C HIS A 87 41.12 28.51 -1.64
N GLY A 88 42.02 29.10 -0.85
CA GLY A 88 42.17 30.55 -0.83
C GLY A 88 42.93 31.06 0.39
N THR A 89 44.25 31.18 0.28
CA THR A 89 44.98 32.31 0.88
C THR A 89 46.24 32.57 0.07
N ALA A 90 46.23 33.70 -0.63
CA ALA A 90 47.40 34.38 -1.19
C ALA A 90 47.45 35.78 -0.54
N GLY A 91 48.66 36.23 -0.17
CA GLY A 91 48.99 37.55 0.41
C GLY A 91 49.03 37.54 1.94
N HIS A 92 50.04 38.05 2.63
CA HIS A 92 51.17 38.94 2.32
C HIS A 92 52.43 38.45 3.02
#